data_AF-A0A952H909-F1
#
_entry.id   AF-A0A952H909-F1
#
_cell.length_a   1.000
_cell.length_b   1.000
_cell.length_c   1.000
_cell.angle_alpha   90.00
_cell.angle_beta   90.00
_cell.angle_gamma   90.00
#
_symmetry.space_group_name_H-M   'P 1'
#
loop_
_entity.id
_entity.type
_entity.pdbx_description
1 polymer ?
#
loop_
_entity_poly.entity_id
_entity_poly.type
_entity_poly.pdbx_seq_one_letter_code
_entity_poly.pdbx_strand_id
1 'polypeptide(L)'
;MSRIAPSVAAAAATAFVVSALLSACTAPVTDSRTDTGVPASPTPTKTASPGAGDSTAAATEAVLVVAAVDADGRNVTASGYVQGVVTDQGTCVFTFSRNGSSFTVDHEATPDRSTTSCGTVQVPIASFQRGAYEVTVGMTVGGTPSTSPSTTLVIP
;
A
#
# COMPACT_ATOMS: atom_id res chain seq x y z
N MET A 1 32.07 31.49 -19.87
CA MET A 1 30.96 32.16 -20.59
C MET A 1 29.95 31.08 -21.00
N SER A 2 28.99 30.74 -20.13
CA SER A 2 27.90 29.81 -20.46
C SER A 2 26.59 30.46 -20.05
N ARG A 3 25.65 30.48 -20.99
CA ARG A 3 24.43 31.29 -20.97
C ARG A 3 23.36 30.60 -20.12
N ILE A 4 22.87 31.31 -19.12
CA ILE A 4 21.66 30.99 -18.35
C ILE A 4 20.47 31.49 -19.18
N ALA A 5 19.55 30.60 -19.54
CA ALA A 5 18.27 30.97 -20.14
C ALA A 5 17.15 30.73 -19.11
N PRO A 6 16.40 31.77 -18.70
CA PRO A 6 15.15 31.62 -17.96
C PRO A 6 13.98 31.70 -18.94
N SER A 7 13.04 30.76 -18.86
CA SER A 7 11.75 30.84 -19.59
C SER A 7 10.83 29.76 -19.04
N VAL A 8 9.52 29.93 -18.85
CA VAL A 8 8.59 31.07 -18.73
C VAL A 8 7.41 30.46 -17.95
N ALA A 9 6.86 31.20 -16.99
CA ALA A 9 5.63 30.85 -16.30
C ALA A 9 4.41 30.96 -17.22
N ALA A 10 3.48 30.00 -17.15
CA ALA A 10 2.11 30.19 -17.62
C ALA A 10 1.14 29.53 -16.63
N ALA A 11 0.57 30.37 -15.78
CA ALA A 11 -0.57 30.04 -14.93
C ALA A 11 -1.83 29.94 -15.79
N ALA A 12 -2.56 28.83 -15.67
CA ALA A 12 -3.92 28.72 -16.17
C ALA A 12 -4.81 28.28 -15.01
N ALA A 13 -5.43 29.27 -14.37
CA ALA A 13 -6.49 29.06 -13.40
C ALA A 13 -7.75 28.63 -14.16
N THR A 14 -8.20 27.39 -13.94
CA THR A 14 -9.53 26.95 -14.39
C THR A 14 -10.37 26.62 -13.17
N ALA A 15 -11.17 27.60 -12.76
CA ALA A 15 -12.22 27.44 -11.76
C ALA A 15 -13.42 26.75 -12.42
N PHE A 16 -13.65 25.47 -12.11
CA PHE A 16 -14.91 24.81 -12.42
C PHE A 16 -15.78 24.72 -11.17
N VAL A 17 -16.84 25.53 -11.18
CA VAL A 17 -17.98 25.47 -10.27
C VAL A 17 -18.94 24.41 -10.82
N VAL A 18 -19.06 23.26 -10.15
CA VAL A 18 -20.20 22.34 -10.33
C VAL A 18 -20.68 21.91 -8.95
N SER A 19 -21.45 22.81 -8.35
CA SER A 19 -22.33 22.52 -7.23
C SER A 19 -23.68 22.04 -7.79
N ALA A 20 -24.32 21.14 -7.04
CA ALA A 20 -25.71 20.65 -7.16
C ALA A 20 -25.91 19.32 -7.90
N LEU A 21 -26.18 18.28 -7.09
CA LEU A 21 -27.31 17.34 -7.19
C LEU A 21 -26.99 15.98 -6.51
N LEU A 22 -26.44 15.98 -5.29
CA LEU A 22 -26.58 14.81 -4.41
C LEU A 22 -27.90 14.95 -3.62
N SER A 23 -29.00 14.65 -4.30
CA SER A 23 -30.30 14.48 -3.68
C SER A 23 -30.28 13.19 -2.86
N ALA A 24 -30.50 13.35 -1.56
CA ALA A 24 -30.47 12.32 -0.55
C ALA A 24 -31.55 11.24 -0.78
N CYS A 25 -31.12 10.00 -0.99
CA CYS A 25 -31.97 8.82 -0.73
C CYS A 25 -31.71 8.34 0.70
N THR A 26 -32.31 9.01 1.68
CA THR A 26 -32.42 8.51 3.05
C THR A 26 -33.53 7.46 3.10
N ALA A 27 -33.17 6.19 2.93
CA ALA A 27 -34.07 5.09 3.26
C ALA A 27 -34.27 5.06 4.79
N PRO A 28 -35.51 4.97 5.30
CA PRO A 28 -35.77 4.79 6.72
C PRO A 28 -35.27 3.41 7.15
N VAL A 29 -34.22 3.37 7.96
CA VAL A 29 -33.78 2.13 8.62
C VAL A 29 -34.69 1.93 9.83
N THR A 30 -35.58 0.94 9.75
CA THR A 30 -36.40 0.49 10.87
C THR A 30 -35.53 -0.26 11.87
N ASP A 31 -35.11 0.46 12.92
CA ASP A 31 -34.33 -0.08 14.03
C ASP A 31 -35.25 -0.95 14.91
N SER A 32 -35.24 -2.26 14.65
CA SER A 32 -35.90 -3.25 15.52
C SER A 32 -34.95 -3.58 16.67
N ARG A 33 -34.98 -2.75 17.72
CA ARG A 33 -34.36 -3.09 19.01
C ARG A 33 -35.09 -4.27 19.64
N THR A 34 -34.56 -5.46 19.39
CA THR A 34 -34.79 -6.62 20.26
C THR A 34 -33.93 -6.41 21.50
N ASP A 35 -34.59 -5.98 22.58
CA ASP A 35 -34.02 -5.88 23.92
C ASP A 35 -33.70 -7.29 24.42
N THR A 36 -32.48 -7.73 24.12
CA THR A 36 -31.97 -9.04 24.53
C THR A 36 -31.21 -8.78 25.82
N GLY A 37 -31.82 -9.22 26.94
CA GLY A 37 -31.37 -8.90 28.30
C GLY A 37 -29.87 -9.05 28.48
N VAL A 38 -29.27 -8.00 29.07
CA VAL A 38 -27.85 -7.90 29.39
C VAL A 38 -27.45 -9.10 30.27
N PRO A 39 -26.68 -10.08 29.77
CA PRO A 39 -26.14 -11.13 30.61
C PRO A 39 -25.15 -10.52 31.59
N ALA A 40 -25.22 -10.94 32.86
CA ALA A 40 -24.36 -10.46 33.93
C ALA A 40 -22.88 -10.56 33.52
N SER A 41 -22.18 -9.43 33.60
CA SER A 41 -20.77 -9.34 33.25
C SER A 41 -19.96 -10.28 34.16
N PRO A 42 -19.25 -11.30 33.62
CA PRO A 42 -18.48 -12.22 34.44
C PRO A 42 -17.35 -11.46 35.12
N THR A 43 -17.18 -11.69 36.42
CA THR A 43 -16.08 -11.12 37.19
C THR A 43 -14.74 -11.54 36.56
N PRO A 44 -13.82 -10.60 36.24
CA PRO A 44 -12.57 -10.93 35.59
C PRO A 44 -11.77 -11.89 36.48
N THR A 45 -11.68 -13.14 36.04
CA THR A 45 -10.80 -14.13 36.67
C THR A 45 -9.37 -13.70 36.37
N LYS A 46 -8.53 -13.68 37.39
CA LYS A 46 -7.13 -13.27 37.31
C LYS A 46 -6.38 -14.24 36.39
N THR A 47 -6.35 -13.95 35.09
CA THR A 47 -5.63 -14.75 34.09
C THR A 47 -4.16 -14.77 34.48
N ALA A 48 -3.59 -15.96 34.65
CA ALA A 48 -2.16 -16.12 34.90
C ALA A 48 -1.37 -15.39 33.80
N SER A 49 -0.41 -14.58 34.22
CA SER A 49 0.49 -13.90 33.28
C SER A 49 1.23 -14.97 32.47
N PRO A 50 1.16 -14.95 31.12
CA PRO A 50 1.93 -15.88 30.30
C PRO A 50 3.40 -15.78 30.69
N GLY A 51 4.00 -16.93 31.04
CA GLY A 51 5.43 -16.99 31.31
C GLY A 51 6.19 -16.46 30.09
N ALA A 52 7.27 -15.70 30.33
CA ALA A 52 8.16 -15.22 29.28
C ALA A 52 8.77 -16.43 28.55
N GLY A 53 8.12 -16.85 27.47
CA GLY A 53 8.73 -17.75 26.50
C GLY A 53 9.78 -16.98 25.72
N ASP A 54 10.89 -17.64 25.41
CA ASP A 54 11.93 -17.09 24.56
C ASP A 54 11.33 -16.76 23.19
N SER A 55 10.99 -15.49 22.99
CA SER A 55 10.44 -14.98 21.74
C SER A 55 11.56 -14.95 20.72
N THR A 56 11.68 -16.03 19.95
CA THR A 56 12.51 -16.01 18.74
C THR A 56 11.86 -15.01 17.79
N ALA A 57 12.56 -13.90 17.52
CA ALA A 57 12.08 -12.89 16.58
C ALA A 57 11.75 -13.56 15.24
N ALA A 58 10.52 -13.36 14.76
CA ALA A 58 10.12 -13.85 13.45
C ALA A 58 11.03 -13.22 12.37
N ALA A 59 11.39 -14.00 11.36
CA ALA A 59 12.17 -13.48 10.24
C ALA A 59 11.36 -12.43 9.46
N THR A 60 12.02 -11.36 9.04
CA THR A 60 11.40 -10.28 8.27
C THR A 60 11.23 -10.71 6.81
N GLU A 61 9.99 -10.75 6.32
CA GLU A 61 9.66 -11.21 4.96
C GLU A 61 8.79 -10.21 4.22
N ALA A 62 9.27 -9.69 3.08
CA ALA A 62 8.48 -8.85 2.19
C ALA A 62 7.59 -9.71 1.27
N VAL A 63 6.33 -9.31 1.12
CA VAL A 63 5.30 -10.02 0.34
C VAL A 63 4.66 -9.06 -0.65
N LEU A 64 4.73 -9.41 -1.93
CA LEU A 64 3.99 -8.75 -2.99
C LEU A 64 2.59 -9.37 -3.08
N VAL A 65 1.55 -8.54 -2.97
CA VAL A 65 0.15 -8.99 -2.95
C VAL A 65 -0.51 -8.84 -4.32
N VAL A 66 -0.29 -7.69 -4.97
CA VAL A 66 -0.83 -7.39 -6.30
C VAL A 66 0.30 -6.91 -7.20
N ALA A 67 0.30 -7.37 -8.45
CA ALA A 67 1.04 -6.80 -9.57
C ALA A 67 0.24 -7.05 -10.84
N ALA A 68 -0.47 -6.04 -11.34
CA ALA A 68 -1.39 -6.17 -12.47
C ALA A 68 -1.52 -4.87 -13.26
N VAL A 69 -1.98 -4.98 -14.51
CA VAL A 69 -2.50 -3.82 -15.26
C VAL A 69 -3.94 -3.57 -14.79
N ASP A 70 -4.28 -2.30 -14.56
CA ASP A 70 -5.62 -1.90 -14.16
C ASP A 70 -6.68 -2.29 -15.20
N ALA A 71 -7.93 -2.44 -14.77
CA ALA A 71 -9.04 -2.82 -15.64
C ALA A 71 -9.30 -1.83 -16.79
N ASP A 72 -8.93 -0.56 -16.62
CA ASP A 72 -9.03 0.47 -17.66
C ASP A 72 -7.81 0.53 -18.59
N GLY A 73 -6.78 -0.28 -18.32
CA GLY A 73 -5.53 -0.34 -19.07
C GLY A 73 -4.66 0.91 -18.95
N ARG A 74 -4.90 1.79 -17.97
CA ARG A 74 -4.18 3.08 -17.87
C ARG A 74 -2.96 3.02 -16.96
N ASN A 75 -2.99 2.18 -15.93
CA ASN A 75 -1.89 2.05 -14.99
C ASN A 75 -1.49 0.59 -14.76
N VAL A 76 -0.27 0.44 -14.27
CA VAL A 76 0.21 -0.75 -13.59
C VAL A 76 0.08 -0.51 -12.09
N THR A 77 -0.63 -1.41 -11.41
CA THR A 77 -0.83 -1.38 -9.97
C THR A 77 0.00 -2.46 -9.30
N ALA A 78 0.70 -2.08 -8.23
CA ALA A 78 1.38 -3.01 -7.35
C ALA A 78 1.12 -2.68 -5.87
N SER A 79 1.02 -3.70 -5.02
CA SER A 79 0.85 -3.54 -3.57
C SER A 79 1.54 -4.66 -2.80
N GLY A 80 1.90 -4.39 -1.55
CA GLY A 80 2.64 -5.34 -0.72
C GLY A 80 2.67 -4.98 0.75
N TYR A 81 3.32 -5.82 1.54
CA TYR A 81 3.60 -5.58 2.96
C TYR A 81 4.86 -6.35 3.39
N VAL A 82 5.36 -6.04 4.59
CA VAL A 82 6.50 -6.72 5.21
C VAL A 82 6.04 -7.36 6.53
N GLN A 83 6.21 -8.68 6.65
CA GLN A 83 5.90 -9.46 7.85
C GLN A 83 7.04 -9.41 8.86
N GLY A 84 6.69 -9.60 10.14
CA GLY A 84 7.67 -9.73 11.22
C GLY A 84 8.27 -8.41 11.70
N VAL A 85 7.85 -7.28 11.11
CA VAL A 85 8.25 -5.93 11.49
C VAL A 85 7.02 -5.04 11.54
N VAL A 86 6.96 -4.18 12.55
CA VAL A 86 6.05 -3.03 12.61
C VAL A 86 6.94 -1.80 12.77
N THR A 87 6.97 -0.94 11.77
CA THR A 87 7.78 0.29 11.79
C THR A 87 6.98 1.46 11.26
N ASP A 88 7.11 2.60 11.96
CA ASP A 88 6.55 3.89 11.54
C ASP A 88 7.47 4.60 10.53
N GLN A 89 8.66 4.05 10.30
CA GLN A 89 9.68 4.61 9.42
C GLN A 89 10.16 3.54 8.46
N GLY A 90 10.02 3.82 7.17
CA GLY A 90 10.49 2.95 6.11
C GLY A 90 10.03 3.42 4.75
N THR A 91 10.79 3.03 3.72
CA THR A 91 10.41 3.22 2.33
C THR A 91 10.31 1.85 1.69
N CYS A 92 9.13 1.52 1.19
CA CYS A 92 8.97 0.37 0.31
C CYS A 92 9.42 0.75 -1.09
N VAL A 93 10.19 -0.12 -1.72
CA VAL A 93 10.68 0.05 -3.08
C VAL A 93 10.08 -1.04 -3.95
N PHE A 94 9.17 -0.65 -4.84
CA PHE A 94 8.63 -1.52 -5.87
C PHE A 94 9.56 -1.49 -7.07
N THR A 95 10.12 -2.65 -7.46
CA THR A 95 11.04 -2.76 -8.59
C THR A 95 10.36 -3.50 -9.73
N PHE A 96 10.33 -2.88 -10.90
CA PHE A 96 9.85 -3.46 -12.15
C PHE A 96 11.06 -3.68 -13.06
N SER A 97 11.38 -4.93 -13.39
CA SER A 97 12.56 -5.26 -14.17
C SER A 97 12.23 -6.01 -15.46
N ARG A 98 12.91 -5.66 -16.55
CA ARG A 98 12.79 -6.31 -17.86
C ARG A 98 14.12 -6.25 -18.59
N ASN A 99 14.62 -7.40 -19.05
CA ASN A 99 15.84 -7.52 -19.84
C ASN A 99 17.05 -6.76 -19.25
N GLY A 100 17.23 -6.82 -17.93
CA GLY A 100 18.33 -6.15 -17.21
C GLY A 100 18.15 -4.64 -17.00
N SER A 101 17.08 -4.04 -17.51
CA SER A 101 16.66 -2.69 -17.12
C SER A 101 15.67 -2.75 -15.96
N SER A 102 15.81 -1.84 -15.00
CA SER A 102 14.91 -1.74 -13.85
C SER A 102 14.37 -0.32 -13.70
N PHE A 103 13.12 -0.24 -13.26
CA PHE A 103 12.44 0.98 -12.87
C PHE A 103 11.90 0.79 -11.45
N THR A 104 12.08 1.79 -10.58
CA THR A 104 11.68 1.70 -9.17
C THR A 104 10.67 2.77 -8.81
N VAL A 105 9.77 2.42 -7.89
CA VAL A 105 8.79 3.35 -7.31
C VAL A 105 8.84 3.22 -5.80
N ASP A 106 9.06 4.35 -5.15
CA ASP A 106 9.12 4.43 -3.70
C ASP A 106 7.72 4.72 -3.15
N HIS A 107 7.37 4.08 -2.03
CA HIS A 107 6.16 4.36 -1.28
C HIS A 107 6.48 4.38 0.21
N GLU A 108 5.87 5.31 0.94
CA GLU A 108 6.02 5.40 2.39
C GLU A 108 5.42 4.15 3.05
N ALA A 109 6.19 3.56 3.96
CA ALA A 109 5.74 2.43 4.73
C ALA A 109 4.77 2.88 5.84
N THR A 110 3.70 2.12 6.08
CA THR A 110 2.75 2.42 7.15
C THR A 110 2.67 1.24 8.12
N PRO A 111 2.79 1.47 9.44
CA PRO A 111 2.66 0.42 10.44
C PRO A 111 1.26 -0.20 10.40
N ASP A 112 1.18 -1.53 10.46
CA ASP A 112 -0.05 -2.31 10.68
C ASP A 112 0.20 -3.28 11.86
N ARG A 113 -0.86 -3.74 12.51
CA ARG A 113 -0.82 -4.41 13.83
C ARG A 113 0.30 -5.44 14.02
N SER A 114 0.62 -6.21 12.97
CA SER A 114 1.67 -7.23 12.98
C SER A 114 2.58 -7.18 11.75
N THR A 115 2.44 -6.17 10.90
CA THR A 115 3.15 -6.04 9.63
C THR A 115 3.44 -4.57 9.34
N THR A 116 4.22 -4.29 8.32
CA THR A 116 4.35 -2.95 7.76
C THR A 116 3.76 -2.94 6.36
N SER A 117 2.72 -2.17 6.14
CA SER A 117 2.08 -2.00 4.83
C SER A 117 2.97 -1.18 3.90
N CYS A 118 3.09 -1.63 2.65
CA CYS A 118 3.73 -0.86 1.57
C CYS A 118 2.74 -0.06 0.74
N GLY A 119 1.45 -0.06 1.13
CA GLY A 119 0.40 0.60 0.38
C GLY A 119 0.24 0.04 -1.03
N THR A 120 -0.27 0.91 -1.92
CA THR A 120 -0.51 0.60 -3.32
C THR A 120 0.12 1.69 -4.18
N VAL A 121 0.96 1.30 -5.13
CA VAL A 121 1.50 2.20 -6.15
C VAL A 121 0.75 2.03 -7.46
N GLN A 122 0.53 3.14 -8.16
CA GLN A 122 -0.02 3.17 -9.51
C GLN A 122 0.96 3.92 -10.40
N VAL A 123 1.38 3.27 -11.49
CA VAL A 123 2.33 3.84 -12.44
C VAL A 123 1.65 3.90 -13.81
N PRO A 124 1.65 5.05 -14.49
CA PRO A 124 1.10 5.14 -15.84
C PRO A 124 1.70 4.08 -16.76
N ILE A 125 0.84 3.33 -17.48
CA ILE A 125 1.30 2.25 -18.35
C ILE A 125 2.24 2.75 -19.45
N ALA A 126 2.13 4.04 -19.83
CA ALA A 126 2.99 4.71 -20.80
C ALA A 126 4.47 4.80 -20.37
N SER A 127 4.76 4.61 -19.08
CA SER A 127 6.14 4.50 -18.56
C SER A 127 6.77 3.12 -18.84
N PHE A 128 5.98 2.14 -19.29
CA PHE A 128 6.43 0.79 -19.60
C PHE A 128 6.48 0.55 -21.10
N GLN A 129 7.41 -0.31 -21.50
CA GLN A 129 7.37 -0.92 -22.82
C GLN A 129 6.49 -2.18 -22.74
N ARG A 130 5.96 -2.64 -23.88
CA ARG A 130 5.23 -3.91 -23.92
C ARG A 130 6.12 -5.10 -23.58
N GLY A 131 5.56 -6.10 -22.90
CA GLY A 131 6.23 -7.38 -22.60
C GLY A 131 6.13 -7.81 -21.13
N ALA A 132 6.86 -8.87 -20.79
CA ALA A 132 6.94 -9.39 -19.44
C ALA A 132 7.93 -8.60 -18.58
N TYR A 133 7.51 -8.29 -17.36
CA TYR A 133 8.29 -7.67 -16.30
C TYR A 133 8.30 -8.57 -15.08
N GLU A 134 9.43 -8.62 -14.39
CA GLU A 134 9.53 -9.20 -13.05
C GLU A 134 9.36 -8.09 -12.02
N VAL A 135 8.37 -8.24 -11.15
CA VAL A 135 8.00 -7.27 -10.12
C VAL A 135 8.39 -7.81 -8.74
N THR A 136 9.04 -6.98 -7.95
CA THR A 136 9.35 -7.25 -6.54
C THR A 136 8.99 -6.04 -5.68
N VAL A 137 8.76 -6.28 -4.39
CA VAL A 137 8.71 -5.23 -3.36
C VAL A 137 9.78 -5.50 -2.32
N GLY A 138 10.49 -4.46 -1.89
CA GLY A 138 11.50 -4.58 -0.85
C GLY A 138 11.47 -3.41 0.13
N MET A 139 12.07 -3.62 1.30
CA MET A 139 12.26 -2.61 2.33
C MET A 139 13.55 -2.91 3.10
N THR A 140 14.24 -1.86 3.54
CA THR A 140 15.35 -1.99 4.48
C THR A 140 14.88 -1.66 5.89
N VAL A 141 14.98 -2.63 6.80
CA VAL A 141 14.60 -2.46 8.22
C VAL A 141 15.85 -2.64 9.08
N GLY A 142 16.23 -1.62 9.85
CA GLY A 142 17.41 -1.70 10.72
C GLY A 142 18.70 -2.06 9.97
N GLY A 143 18.83 -1.61 8.71
CA GLY A 143 19.97 -1.93 7.85
C GLY A 143 19.92 -3.32 7.18
N THR A 144 18.90 -4.12 7.46
CA THR A 144 18.71 -5.43 6.81
C THR A 144 17.69 -5.32 5.67
N PRO A 145 18.08 -5.57 4.42
CA PRO A 145 17.14 -5.58 3.31
C PRO A 145 16.27 -6.84 3.36
N SER A 146 14.97 -6.68 3.12
CA SER A 146 14.02 -7.77 2.85
C SER A 146 13.40 -7.51 1.48
N THR A 147 13.27 -8.54 0.65
CA THR A 147 12.75 -8.44 -0.71
C THR A 147 11.85 -9.64 -0.99
N SER A 148 10.72 -9.38 -1.64
CA SER A 148 9.78 -10.43 -2.00
C SER A 148 10.33 -11.35 -3.10
N PRO A 149 9.79 -12.57 -3.24
CA PRO A 149 9.90 -13.31 -4.49
C PRO A 149 9.44 -12.46 -5.69
N SER A 150 9.97 -12.74 -6.88
CA SER A 150 9.51 -12.04 -8.09
C SER A 150 8.18 -12.58 -8.57
N THR A 151 7.36 -11.69 -9.13
CA THR A 151 6.12 -12.05 -9.81
C THR A 151 6.15 -11.50 -11.23
N THR A 152 5.84 -12.36 -12.20
CA THR A 152 5.76 -11.96 -13.60
C THR A 152 4.47 -11.17 -13.86
N LEU A 153 4.63 -9.97 -14.45
CA LEU A 153 3.57 -9.09 -14.93
C LEU A 153 3.71 -8.92 -16.44
N VAL A 154 2.62 -9.07 -17.20
CA VAL A 154 2.62 -8.86 -18.65
C VAL A 154 1.94 -7.53 -18.99
N ILE A 155 2.67 -6.65 -19.68
CA ILE A 155 2.16 -5.39 -20.22
C ILE A 155 1.75 -5.58 -21.69
N PRO A 156 0.46 -5.39 -22.05
CA PRO A 156 -0.08 -5.68 -23.38
C PRO A 156 0.27 -4.68 -24.49
#